data_AF-A0A3D2BNZ3-F1
#
_entry.id   AF-A0A3D2BNZ3-F1
#
_cell.length_a   1.000
_cell.length_b   1.000
_cell.length_c   1.000
_cell.angle_alpha   90.00
_cell.angle_beta   90.00
_cell.angle_gamma   90.00
#
_symmetry.space_group_name_H-M   'P 1'
#
loop_
_entity.id
_entity.type
_entity.pdbx_description
1 polymer ?
#
loop_
_entity_poly.entity_id
_entity_poly.type
_entity_poly.pdbx_seq_one_letter_code
_entity_poly.pdbx_strand_id
1 'polypeptide(L)'
;MSWTRLEGYLAQWRAMARANIMQEIPDDPGPTTVVAGSGDKTASQDVVRRIVDALTGAELVELPDVGHMIYIEHPERFNGALKAHLARSG
;
A
#
# COMPACT_ATOMS: atom_id res chain seq x y z
N MET A 1 -8.63 15.48 -25.03
CA MET A 1 -8.60 16.51 -23.95
C MET A 1 -8.69 15.78 -22.63
N SER A 2 -7.69 15.91 -21.75
CA SER A 2 -7.74 15.30 -20.42
C SER A 2 -8.65 16.13 -19.51
N TRP A 3 -9.46 15.46 -18.67
CA TRP A 3 -10.28 16.10 -17.63
C TRP A 3 -9.44 16.59 -16.43
N THR A 4 -8.14 16.27 -16.40
CA THR A 4 -7.26 16.64 -15.29
C THR A 4 -6.82 18.10 -15.38
N ARG A 5 -7.14 18.90 -14.35
CA ARG A 5 -6.65 20.27 -14.22
C ARG A 5 -5.14 20.27 -13.94
N LEU A 6 -4.36 21.00 -14.74
CA LEU A 6 -2.89 21.03 -14.64
C LEU A 6 -2.39 21.42 -13.25
N GLU A 7 -2.99 22.45 -12.65
CA GLU A 7 -2.59 22.93 -11.31
C GLU A 7 -2.76 21.82 -10.25
N GLY A 8 -3.92 21.17 -10.24
CA GLY A 8 -4.20 20.07 -9.32
C GLY A 8 -3.29 18.86 -9.55
N TYR A 9 -3.01 18.53 -10.81
CA TYR A 9 -2.04 17.48 -11.17
C TYR A 9 -0.65 17.79 -10.62
N LEU A 10 -0.12 18.99 -10.87
CA LEU A 10 1.20 19.38 -10.38
C LEU A 10 1.26 19.46 -8.85
N ALA A 11 0.18 19.92 -8.20
CA ALA A 11 0.09 19.94 -6.74
C ALA A 11 0.14 18.53 -6.16
N GLN A 12 -0.62 17.58 -6.72
CA GLN A 12 -0.60 16.17 -6.31
C GLN A 12 0.80 15.57 -6.46
N TRP A 13 1.46 15.73 -7.62
CA TRP A 13 2.80 15.20 -7.84
C TRP A 13 3.84 15.78 -6.88
N ARG A 14 3.76 17.09 -6.60
CA ARG A 14 4.65 17.75 -5.62
C ARG A 14 4.42 17.25 -4.20
N ALA A 15 3.17 16.93 -3.85
CA ALA A 15 2.85 16.35 -2.54
C ALA A 15 3.38 14.91 -2.44
N MET A 16 3.09 14.07 -3.45
CA MET A 16 3.54 12.68 -3.48
C MET A 16 5.07 12.56 -3.51
N ALA A 17 5.78 13.43 -4.24
CA ALA A 17 7.24 13.44 -4.28
C ALA A 17 7.90 13.83 -2.94
N ARG A 18 7.16 14.48 -2.03
CA ARG A 18 7.66 14.90 -0.71
C ARG A 18 7.15 14.02 0.42
N ALA A 19 6.09 13.26 0.19
CA ALA A 19 5.51 12.39 1.19
C ALA A 19 6.53 11.32 1.62
N ASN A 20 6.67 11.14 2.92
CA ASN A 20 7.50 10.09 3.50
C ASN A 20 6.68 9.35 4.54
N ILE A 21 6.13 8.19 4.17
CA ILE A 21 5.21 7.46 5.04
C ILE A 21 5.87 7.00 6.33
N MET A 22 7.21 6.87 6.36
CA MET A 22 7.96 6.44 7.53
C MET A 22 7.90 7.46 8.67
N GLN A 23 7.55 8.72 8.38
CA GLN A 23 7.32 9.77 9.38
C GLN A 23 5.89 9.79 9.92
N GLU A 24 4.99 9.01 9.31
CA GLU A 24 3.56 8.99 9.62
C GLU A 24 3.14 7.67 10.29
N ILE A 25 4.10 6.77 10.56
CA ILE A 25 3.82 5.50 11.24
C ILE A 25 3.52 5.81 12.71
N PRO A 26 2.33 5.43 13.22
CA PRO A 26 1.98 5.65 14.62
C PRO A 26 2.71 4.66 15.53
N ASP A 27 2.92 5.06 16.79
CA ASP A 27 3.57 4.20 17.79
C ASP A 27 2.75 2.94 18.11
N ASP A 28 1.42 3.04 18.04
CA ASP A 28 0.47 1.92 18.21
C ASP A 28 -0.51 1.89 17.03
N PRO A 29 -0.17 1.19 15.93
CA PRO A 29 -1.01 1.12 14.74
C PRO A 29 -2.24 0.22 14.91
N GLY A 30 -2.34 -0.55 16.01
CA GLY A 30 -3.30 -1.64 16.13
C GLY A 30 -3.08 -2.75 15.08
N PRO A 31 -4.05 -3.67 14.90
CA PRO A 31 -3.96 -4.71 13.89
C PRO A 31 -3.71 -4.11 12.50
N THR A 32 -2.59 -4.51 11.87
CA THR A 32 -2.15 -3.93 10.60
C THR A 32 -1.78 -5.02 9.61
N THR A 33 -2.17 -4.84 8.35
CA THR A 33 -1.80 -5.74 7.26
C THR A 33 -1.32 -4.93 6.06
N VAL A 34 -0.11 -5.21 5.59
CA VAL A 34 0.45 -4.67 4.36
C VAL A 34 0.21 -5.68 3.25
N VAL A 35 -0.42 -5.26 2.16
CA VAL A 35 -0.67 -6.12 0.98
C VAL A 35 0.13 -5.55 -0.18
N ALA A 36 0.97 -6.37 -0.82
CA ALA A 36 1.82 -5.96 -1.92
C ALA A 36 1.83 -7.00 -3.04
N GLY A 37 1.92 -6.57 -4.30
CA GLY A 37 2.14 -7.46 -5.43
C GLY A 37 3.63 -7.71 -5.64
N SER A 38 4.05 -8.97 -5.86
CA SER A 38 5.47 -9.30 -6.05
C SER A 38 6.09 -8.69 -7.32
N GLY A 39 5.25 -8.34 -8.30
CA GLY A 39 5.61 -7.68 -9.55
C GLY A 39 5.53 -6.16 -9.54
N ASP A 40 5.23 -5.55 -8.39
CA ASP A 40 5.14 -4.09 -8.25
C ASP A 40 6.49 -3.40 -8.52
N LYS A 41 6.49 -2.47 -9.48
CA LYS A 41 7.66 -1.65 -9.87
C LYS A 41 7.57 -0.22 -9.34
N THR A 42 6.43 0.18 -8.79
CA THR A 42 6.18 1.49 -8.20
C THR A 42 6.57 1.47 -6.72
N ALA A 43 6.07 0.48 -5.97
CA ALA A 43 6.49 0.22 -4.60
C ALA A 43 7.34 -1.05 -4.59
N SER A 44 8.67 -0.90 -4.61
CA SER A 44 9.58 -2.04 -4.62
C SER A 44 9.43 -2.89 -3.34
N GLN A 45 9.78 -4.18 -3.43
CA GLN A 45 9.69 -5.08 -2.27
C GLN A 45 10.55 -4.63 -1.08
N ASP A 46 11.67 -3.96 -1.34
CA ASP A 46 12.52 -3.40 -0.27
C ASP A 46 11.81 -2.26 0.48
N VAL A 47 11.04 -1.43 -0.22
CA VAL A 47 10.22 -0.38 0.41
C VAL A 47 9.11 -1.03 1.23
N VAL A 48 8.40 -2.01 0.69
CA VAL A 48 7.33 -2.73 1.39
C VAL A 48 7.85 -3.38 2.68
N ARG A 49 8.99 -4.09 2.61
CA ARG A 49 9.63 -4.70 3.78
C ARG A 49 9.97 -3.67 4.84
N ARG A 50 10.57 -2.54 4.45
CA ARG A 50 10.90 -1.46 5.39
C ARG A 50 9.66 -0.93 6.12
N ILE A 51 8.52 -0.86 5.44
CA ILE A 51 7.25 -0.41 6.03
C ILE A 51 6.76 -1.46 7.04
N VAL A 52 6.77 -2.74 6.67
CA VAL A 52 6.39 -3.84 7.57
C VAL A 52 7.27 -3.89 8.81
N ASP A 53 8.58 -3.76 8.65
CA ASP A 53 9.55 -3.77 9.75
C ASP A 53 9.34 -2.60 10.74
N ALA A 54 8.80 -1.48 10.26
CA ALA A 54 8.49 -0.33 11.11
C ALA A 54 7.09 -0.42 11.77
N LEU A 55 6.21 -1.27 11.28
CA LEU A 55 4.88 -1.48 11.83
C LEU A 55 4.88 -2.69 12.78
N THR A 56 5.04 -2.43 14.07
CA THR A 56 5.06 -3.48 15.10
C THR A 56 3.81 -4.36 15.00
N GLY A 57 4.02 -5.67 14.79
CA GLY A 57 2.93 -6.65 14.72
C GLY A 57 2.16 -6.67 13.40
N ALA A 58 2.63 -5.96 12.37
CA ALA A 58 2.01 -6.03 11.05
C ALA A 58 2.20 -7.38 10.37
N GLU A 59 1.18 -7.81 9.64
CA GLU A 59 1.29 -8.93 8.70
C GLU A 59 1.59 -8.44 7.29
N LEU A 60 2.48 -9.14 6.58
CA LEU A 60 2.71 -8.94 5.15
C LEU A 60 2.00 -10.04 4.37
N VAL A 61 1.14 -9.63 3.43
CA VAL A 61 0.53 -10.50 2.42
C VAL A 61 1.09 -10.14 1.05
N GLU A 62 2.01 -10.95 0.55
CA GLU A 62 2.54 -10.81 -0.79
C GLU A 62 1.67 -11.58 -1.80
N LEU A 63 1.21 -10.90 -2.86
CA LEU A 63 0.43 -11.48 -3.94
C LEU A 63 1.37 -11.83 -5.11
N PRO A 64 1.59 -13.12 -5.40
CA PRO A 64 2.52 -13.52 -6.44
C PRO A 64 2.01 -13.14 -7.83
N ASP A 65 2.94 -12.64 -8.65
CA ASP A 65 2.75 -12.24 -10.05
C ASP A 65 1.75 -11.10 -10.26
N VAL A 66 1.56 -10.25 -9.24
CA VAL A 66 0.67 -9.08 -9.28
C VAL A 66 1.49 -7.78 -9.32
N GLY A 67 1.06 -6.82 -10.14
CA GLY A 67 1.64 -5.47 -10.21
C GLY A 67 1.19 -4.53 -9.10
N HIS A 68 1.24 -3.23 -9.37
CA HIS A 68 0.98 -2.18 -8.38
C HIS A 68 -0.51 -2.04 -8.03
N MET A 69 -1.40 -2.22 -9.01
CA MET A 69 -2.82 -1.95 -8.84
C MET A 69 -3.54 -3.21 -8.37
N ILE A 70 -3.05 -3.79 -7.26
CA ILE A 70 -3.41 -5.13 -6.75
C ILE A 70 -4.93 -5.38 -6.66
N TYR A 71 -5.71 -4.36 -6.30
CA TYR A 71 -7.16 -4.42 -6.14
C TYR A 71 -7.93 -4.38 -7.47
N ILE A 72 -7.31 -3.87 -8.54
CA ILE A 72 -7.86 -3.87 -9.90
C ILE A 72 -7.42 -5.14 -10.64
N GLU A 73 -6.15 -5.49 -10.54
CA GLU A 73 -5.55 -6.60 -11.27
C GLU A 73 -6.09 -7.96 -10.78
N HIS A 74 -6.18 -8.15 -9.46
CA HIS A 74 -6.62 -9.41 -8.87
C HIS A 74 -7.57 -9.17 -7.67
N PRO A 75 -8.80 -8.66 -7.91
CA PRO A 75 -9.72 -8.25 -6.87
C PRO A 75 -10.04 -9.37 -5.88
N GLU A 76 -10.17 -10.63 -6.34
CA GLU A 76 -10.47 -11.75 -5.43
C GLU A 76 -9.33 -12.06 -4.47
N ARG A 77 -8.08 -11.95 -4.92
CA ARG A 77 -6.91 -12.18 -4.06
C ARG A 77 -6.77 -11.08 -3.02
N PHE A 78 -6.91 -9.83 -3.47
CA PHE A 78 -6.92 -8.66 -2.57
C PHE A 78 -8.07 -8.74 -1.56
N ASN A 79 -9.29 -9.06 -2.00
CA ASN A 79 -10.47 -9.19 -1.14
C ASN A 79 -10.31 -10.32 -0.12
N GLY A 80 -9.63 -11.42 -0.47
CA GLY A 80 -9.26 -12.47 0.47
C GLY A 80 -8.38 -11.94 1.60
N ALA A 81 -7.32 -11.19 1.27
CA ALA A 81 -6.46 -10.55 2.26
C ALA A 81 -7.23 -9.54 3.13
N LEU A 82 -8.09 -8.71 2.51
CA LEU A 82 -8.92 -7.74 3.23
C LEU A 82 -9.88 -8.40 4.21
N LYS A 83 -10.57 -9.49 3.81
CA LYS A 83 -11.47 -10.24 4.70
C LYS A 83 -10.71 -10.86 5.87
N ALA A 84 -9.52 -11.43 5.63
CA ALA A 84 -8.67 -11.99 6.68
C ALA A 84 -8.17 -10.92 7.67
N HIS A 85 -7.89 -9.71 7.18
CA HIS A 85 -7.59 -8.58 8.05
C HIS A 85 -8.82 -8.21 8.90
N LEU A 86 -9.99 -7.97 8.29
CA LEU A 86 -11.19 -7.58 9.04
C LEU A 86 -11.60 -8.59 10.11
N ALA A 87 -11.40 -9.88 9.87
CA ALA A 87 -11.72 -10.94 10.84
C ALA A 87 -10.83 -10.94 12.09
N ARG A 88 -9.62 -10.37 12.05
CA ARG A 88 -8.73 -10.26 13.22
C ARG A 88 -8.88 -8.94 13.97
N SER A 89 -9.47 -7.95 13.31
CA SER A 89 -9.57 -6.56 13.78
C SER A 89 -10.92 -6.26 14.46
N GLY A 90 -11.87 -7.19 14.41
CA GLY A 90 -13.14 -7.15 15.14
C GLY A 90 -13.10 -7.99 16.40
#